data_AF-A0A7W8V3B0-F1
#
_entry.id   AF-A0A7W8V3B0-F1
#
_cell.length_a   1.000
_cell.length_b   1.000
_cell.length_c   1.000
_cell.angle_alpha   90.00
_cell.angle_beta   90.00
_cell.angle_gamma   90.00
#
_symmetry.space_group_name_H-M   'P 1'
#
loop_
_entity.id
_entity.type
_entity.pdbx_description
1 polymer ?
#
loop_
_entity_poly.entity_id
_entity_poly.type
_entity_poly.pdbx_seq_one_letter_code
_entity_poly.pdbx_strand_id
1 'polypeptide(L)'
;MTRKLFDEIGIALCERGDERRHAGGCHDLRDTAVDEECRKSRAPEIHPHGCLESAVDDRPVFKSRESHRQAIGNRLIDQRFARKQFMDSNVVPTFLRAQLKRGLLEVKVDAAALPAATLFGFAERRNPKRAFLFVSKVLGRLVPTRPSIMAASFESLVSEIPADLPGPVLVIGVAEAAVGLGAGVHRAYSATRSDSVYLTSTRHPLGTDLFSRFEEEHSHASTHLIHLPVDPEVRDLMLQARSLILVDDEASTGKTFLNLHRALIEAGLNKIERVVTCVLTDWSGGAVRKAIGESTTAVSLLSGSYQFHEDQSAPLPDMLGVGAVSIGGWPLSPRNDWGRLGVRHVDDTLAPNIQIQPGEKVVVVGTGEFVWRPFLLAERAERAGADVYFSATTRSPIAIGHAIEHALSFPDNYGLGIPNFLYNVKPGEFDRVLICTETPAQALPAELVDVLNAEIIFDEQ
;
A
#
# COMPACT_ATOMS: atom_id res chain seq x y z
N MET A 1 43.02 19.81 28.38
CA MET A 1 43.19 21.25 28.09
C MET A 1 43.21 21.41 26.58
N THR A 2 42.10 21.84 25.96
CA THR A 2 41.91 23.20 25.36
C THR A 2 42.93 23.52 24.26
N ARG A 3 42.62 23.98 23.05
CA ARG A 3 41.40 24.48 22.37
C ARG A 3 41.84 24.83 20.92
N LYS A 4 40.99 24.50 19.91
CA LYS A 4 40.53 25.38 18.79
C LYS A 4 41.59 25.84 17.74
N LEU A 5 41.29 26.27 16.50
CA LEU A 5 40.08 26.65 15.73
C LEU A 5 40.54 26.70 14.23
N PHE A 6 39.86 26.05 13.28
CA PHE A 6 39.00 26.61 12.20
C PHE A 6 39.48 27.85 11.43
N ASP A 7 39.65 27.65 10.11
CA ASP A 7 39.19 28.43 8.92
C ASP A 7 39.10 27.35 7.79
N GLU A 8 38.17 27.26 6.83
CA GLU A 8 37.54 28.24 5.95
C GLU A 8 36.16 27.71 5.44
N ILE A 9 35.11 28.55 5.48
CA ILE A 9 33.96 28.48 4.55
C ILE A 9 33.66 29.92 4.13
N GLY A 10 33.83 30.24 2.85
CA GLY A 10 33.45 31.51 2.24
C GLY A 10 31.98 31.53 1.88
N ILE A 11 31.23 32.46 2.49
CA ILE A 11 29.85 32.82 2.15
C ILE A 11 29.89 34.18 1.43
N ALA A 12 29.27 34.26 0.25
CA ALA A 12 28.97 35.51 -0.44
C ALA A 12 27.64 36.10 0.07
N LEU A 13 27.70 37.36 0.50
CA LEU A 13 26.59 38.19 0.96
C LEU A 13 25.80 38.75 -0.24
N CYS A 14 24.47 38.81 -0.14
CA CYS A 14 23.65 39.71 -0.93
C CYS A 14 22.75 40.51 0.01
N GLU A 15 22.89 41.84 -0.07
CA GLU A 15 22.34 42.84 0.84
C GLU A 15 20.83 43.06 0.63
N ARG A 16 20.16 43.43 1.73
CA ARG A 16 18.80 43.98 1.72
C ARG A 16 18.88 45.48 1.46
N GLY A 17 18.00 45.99 0.62
CA GLY A 17 17.61 47.40 0.60
C GLY A 17 16.18 47.50 0.13
N ASP A 18 15.26 47.84 1.03
CA ASP A 18 13.95 48.36 0.64
C ASP A 18 13.47 49.38 1.67
N GLU A 19 13.19 50.60 1.19
CA GLU A 19 12.34 51.60 1.83
C GLU A 19 12.03 52.73 0.83
N ARG A 20 10.78 52.78 0.30
CA ARG A 20 9.81 53.90 0.40
C ARG A 20 8.81 53.99 -0.77
N ARG A 21 7.52 53.93 -0.38
CA ARG A 21 6.32 54.76 -0.72
C ARG A 21 6.09 55.28 -2.17
N HIS A 22 4.93 54.93 -2.75
CA HIS A 22 3.83 55.80 -3.30
C HIS A 22 2.79 54.90 -4.01
N ALA A 23 1.51 54.85 -3.63
CA ALA A 23 0.37 55.75 -3.97
C ALA A 23 -0.15 55.64 -5.43
N GLY A 24 -1.45 55.30 -5.58
CA GLY A 24 -2.27 55.36 -6.81
C GLY A 24 -2.33 54.04 -7.59
N GLY A 25 -3.43 53.55 -8.15
CA GLY A 25 -4.76 54.11 -8.39
C GLY A 25 -5.68 53.04 -9.01
N CYS A 26 -6.97 53.38 -9.06
CA CYS A 26 -8.10 52.60 -9.53
C CYS A 26 -8.25 52.68 -11.07
N HIS A 27 -8.65 51.58 -11.74
CA HIS A 27 -9.42 51.45 -13.00
C HIS A 27 -9.44 49.95 -13.38
N ASP A 28 -10.54 49.20 -13.41
CA ASP A 28 -11.79 49.28 -14.20
C ASP A 28 -11.59 48.95 -15.70
N LEU A 29 -12.59 48.27 -16.30
CA LEU A 29 -12.75 47.65 -17.65
C LEU A 29 -12.79 46.10 -17.58
N ARG A 30 -13.95 45.42 -17.52
CA ARG A 30 -15.09 45.24 -18.47
C ARG A 30 -14.76 44.55 -19.80
N ASP A 31 -15.46 43.44 -19.98
CA ASP A 31 -16.12 42.89 -21.17
C ASP A 31 -15.30 42.60 -22.44
N THR A 32 -15.38 41.35 -22.91
CA THR A 32 -16.05 41.03 -24.18
C THR A 32 -16.23 39.51 -24.36
N ALA A 33 -17.47 39.13 -24.66
CA ALA A 33 -17.88 37.85 -25.22
C ALA A 33 -18.17 38.04 -26.71
N VAL A 34 -17.81 37.06 -27.56
CA VAL A 34 -18.37 36.75 -28.90
C VAL A 34 -17.98 35.28 -29.18
N ASP A 35 -18.86 34.27 -29.19
CA ASP A 35 -19.91 33.83 -30.14
C ASP A 35 -19.44 32.97 -31.33
N GLU A 36 -20.31 32.00 -31.69
CA GLU A 36 -20.45 31.24 -32.98
C GLU A 36 -19.47 30.10 -33.35
N GLU A 37 -19.82 28.98 -34.00
CA GLU A 37 -21.09 28.28 -34.34
C GLU A 37 -20.75 26.89 -34.94
N CYS A 38 -21.59 25.89 -34.65
CA CYS A 38 -22.06 24.74 -35.44
C CYS A 38 -21.33 24.18 -36.70
N ARG A 39 -21.10 22.85 -36.75
CA ARG A 39 -21.45 22.03 -37.96
C ARG A 39 -21.63 20.52 -37.70
N LYS A 40 -22.75 20.00 -38.21
CA LYS A 40 -23.21 18.60 -38.28
C LYS A 40 -22.76 17.91 -39.58
N SER A 41 -22.54 16.58 -39.55
CA SER A 41 -22.89 15.62 -40.64
C SER A 41 -22.51 14.18 -40.21
N ARG A 42 -23.48 13.30 -39.90
CA ARG A 42 -24.20 12.32 -40.75
C ARG A 42 -23.42 11.04 -41.12
N ALA A 43 -23.95 9.91 -40.62
CA ALA A 43 -23.70 8.53 -41.05
C ALA A 43 -24.47 8.18 -42.36
N PRO A 44 -24.20 7.00 -42.93
CA PRO A 44 -25.32 6.16 -43.37
C PRO A 44 -25.16 4.65 -43.06
N GLU A 45 -26.28 4.01 -42.74
CA GLU A 45 -26.53 2.55 -42.76
C GLU A 45 -26.99 2.11 -44.16
N ILE A 46 -26.55 0.93 -44.62
CA ILE A 46 -27.26 0.08 -45.61
C ILE A 46 -26.97 -1.41 -45.31
N HIS A 47 -28.04 -2.21 -45.17
CA HIS A 47 -28.13 -3.70 -45.16
C HIS A 47 -28.67 -4.20 -46.53
N PRO A 48 -28.89 -5.50 -46.81
CA PRO A 48 -28.16 -6.76 -46.56
C PRO A 48 -28.05 -7.66 -47.84
N HIS A 49 -27.57 -8.92 -47.70
CA HIS A 49 -27.70 -10.12 -48.56
C HIS A 49 -26.43 -10.69 -49.21
N GLY A 50 -26.25 -12.02 -49.05
CA GLY A 50 -25.58 -12.87 -50.04
C GLY A 50 -24.57 -13.88 -49.48
N CYS A 51 -25.03 -15.07 -49.09
CA CYS A 51 -24.19 -16.26 -48.92
C CYS A 51 -23.60 -16.73 -50.26
N LEU A 52 -22.36 -17.24 -50.26
CA LEU A 52 -21.94 -18.52 -50.91
C LEU A 52 -20.46 -18.82 -50.64
N GLU A 53 -20.26 -19.91 -49.90
CA GLU A 53 -19.29 -21.02 -50.05
C GLU A 53 -17.78 -20.81 -50.28
N SER A 54 -17.06 -21.38 -49.30
CA SER A 54 -15.92 -22.31 -49.44
C SER A 54 -14.53 -21.76 -49.79
N ALA A 55 -13.67 -21.71 -48.77
CA ALA A 55 -12.28 -22.16 -48.85
C ALA A 55 -11.86 -22.66 -47.45
N VAL A 56 -11.52 -23.93 -47.39
CA VAL A 56 -11.00 -24.65 -46.23
C VAL A 56 -9.56 -24.19 -46.00
N ASP A 57 -9.24 -23.70 -44.80
CA ASP A 57 -7.86 -23.50 -44.36
C ASP A 57 -7.71 -24.03 -42.93
N ASP A 58 -6.83 -25.01 -42.80
CA ASP A 58 -6.55 -25.78 -41.60
C ASP A 58 -5.91 -24.89 -40.52
N ARG A 59 -6.61 -24.73 -39.39
CA ARG A 59 -6.01 -24.20 -38.15
C ARG A 59 -6.25 -25.16 -36.99
N PRO A 60 -5.22 -25.51 -36.20
CA PRO A 60 -5.36 -26.42 -35.08
C PRO A 60 -6.18 -25.77 -33.96
N VAL A 61 -7.23 -26.46 -33.53
CA VAL A 61 -8.07 -26.08 -32.38
C VAL A 61 -7.25 -26.24 -31.09
N PHE A 62 -6.75 -25.13 -30.57
CA PHE A 62 -6.19 -25.04 -29.21
C PHE A 62 -7.34 -25.13 -28.18
N LYS A 63 -7.62 -26.33 -27.68
CA LYS A 63 -8.35 -26.54 -26.43
C LYS A 63 -7.40 -26.24 -25.26
N SER A 64 -7.41 -25.03 -24.69
CA SER A 64 -6.67 -24.80 -23.42
C SER A 64 -7.14 -23.68 -22.49
N ARG A 65 -8.32 -23.07 -22.70
CA ARG A 65 -8.86 -22.06 -21.75
C ARG A 65 -9.73 -22.64 -20.64
N GLU A 66 -10.42 -23.76 -20.86
CA GLU A 66 -11.19 -24.44 -19.81
C GLU A 66 -10.33 -25.32 -18.91
N SER A 67 -9.33 -26.01 -19.46
CA SER A 67 -8.48 -26.91 -18.67
C SER A 67 -7.61 -26.19 -17.64
N HIS A 68 -7.19 -24.94 -17.91
CA HIS A 68 -6.43 -24.12 -16.96
C HIS A 68 -7.32 -23.53 -15.84
N ARG A 69 -8.54 -23.07 -16.16
CA ARG A 69 -9.51 -22.63 -15.13
C ARG A 69 -9.96 -23.79 -14.24
N GLN A 70 -10.10 -24.99 -14.82
CA GLN A 70 -10.46 -26.20 -14.07
C GLN A 70 -9.29 -26.74 -13.24
N ALA A 71 -8.04 -26.59 -13.69
CA ALA A 71 -6.84 -26.97 -12.92
C ALA A 71 -6.56 -26.02 -11.73
N ILE A 72 -6.81 -24.71 -11.89
CA ILE A 72 -6.71 -23.72 -10.81
C ILE A 72 -7.90 -23.86 -9.84
N GLY A 73 -9.11 -24.07 -10.38
CA GLY A 73 -10.31 -24.35 -9.59
C GLY A 73 -10.20 -25.64 -8.78
N ASN A 74 -9.67 -26.71 -9.35
CA ASN A 74 -9.46 -27.97 -8.62
C ASN A 74 -8.36 -27.86 -7.56
N ARG A 75 -7.29 -27.07 -7.77
CA ARG A 75 -6.30 -26.78 -6.71
C ARG A 75 -6.88 -25.94 -5.56
N LEU A 76 -7.76 -24.99 -5.84
CA LEU A 76 -8.46 -24.19 -4.82
C LEU A 76 -9.49 -25.02 -4.05
N ILE A 77 -10.19 -25.94 -4.72
CA ILE A 77 -11.12 -26.87 -4.06
C ILE A 77 -10.34 -27.88 -3.20
N ASP A 78 -9.23 -28.44 -3.69
CA ASP A 78 -8.34 -29.31 -2.89
C ASP A 78 -7.74 -28.57 -1.69
N GLN A 79 -7.40 -27.29 -1.81
CA GLN A 79 -6.94 -26.48 -0.68
C GLN A 79 -8.07 -26.20 0.34
N ARG A 80 -9.32 -25.97 -0.10
CA ARG A 80 -10.47 -25.83 0.80
C ARG A 80 -10.77 -27.14 1.56
N PHE A 81 -10.67 -28.28 0.89
CA PHE A 81 -10.85 -29.60 1.51
C PHE A 81 -9.70 -29.97 2.45
N ALA A 82 -8.45 -29.76 2.05
CA ALA A 82 -7.27 -29.98 2.89
C ALA A 82 -7.28 -29.07 4.14
N ARG A 83 -7.80 -27.85 4.03
CA ARG A 83 -7.87 -26.88 5.13
C ARG A 83 -9.01 -27.16 6.11
N LYS A 84 -10.17 -27.66 5.64
CA LYS A 84 -11.20 -28.18 6.54
C LYS A 84 -10.69 -29.38 7.36
N GLN A 85 -9.78 -30.17 6.79
CA GLN A 85 -9.13 -31.28 7.49
C GLN A 85 -7.97 -30.82 8.41
N PHE A 86 -7.31 -29.70 8.11
CA PHE A 86 -6.25 -29.11 8.95
C PHE A 86 -6.78 -28.27 10.12
N MET A 87 -7.95 -27.63 9.98
CA MET A 87 -8.56 -26.86 11.08
C MET A 87 -9.15 -27.74 12.19
N ASP A 88 -9.44 -29.02 11.89
CA ASP A 88 -9.83 -30.05 12.88
C ASP A 88 -8.63 -30.88 13.39
N SER A 89 -7.40 -30.56 12.95
CA SER A 89 -6.19 -31.20 13.48
C SER A 89 -5.67 -30.43 14.68
N ASN A 90 -5.37 -31.12 15.79
CA ASN A 90 -4.74 -30.54 16.98
C ASN A 90 -3.52 -29.68 16.60
N VAL A 91 -3.71 -28.36 16.46
CA VAL A 91 -2.62 -27.44 16.14
C VAL A 91 -1.71 -27.39 17.36
N VAL A 92 -0.57 -28.08 17.28
CA VAL A 92 0.48 -27.97 18.28
C VAL A 92 1.02 -26.54 18.20
N PRO A 93 0.92 -25.73 19.27
CA PRO A 93 1.42 -24.36 19.24
C PRO A 93 2.90 -24.33 18.89
N THR A 94 3.27 -23.48 17.93
CA THR A 94 4.67 -23.33 17.52
C THR A 94 5.29 -22.17 18.30
N PHE A 95 6.42 -22.44 18.95
CA PHE A 95 7.17 -21.42 19.69
C PHE A 95 8.38 -20.96 18.87
N LEU A 96 8.52 -19.65 18.70
CA LEU A 96 9.63 -19.01 18.00
C LEU A 96 10.31 -18.01 18.93
N ARG A 97 11.61 -17.82 18.75
CA ARG A 97 12.42 -16.87 19.53
C ARG A 97 13.36 -16.11 18.63
N ALA A 98 13.57 -14.83 18.92
CA ALA A 98 14.56 -13.99 18.26
C ALA A 98 15.30 -13.14 19.30
N GLN A 99 16.63 -13.32 19.37
CA GLN A 99 17.50 -12.45 20.15
C GLN A 99 17.79 -11.19 19.32
N LEU A 100 17.25 -10.05 19.75
CA LEU A 100 17.52 -8.73 19.17
C LEU A 100 18.56 -8.01 20.04
N LYS A 101 19.10 -6.87 19.58
CA LYS A 101 20.07 -6.10 20.40
C LYS A 101 19.43 -5.52 21.65
N ARG A 102 18.13 -5.20 21.59
CA ARG A 102 17.37 -4.61 22.70
C ARG A 102 16.61 -5.60 23.57
N GLY A 103 16.75 -6.91 23.35
CA GLY A 103 16.05 -7.91 24.16
C GLY A 103 15.67 -9.17 23.40
N LEU A 104 15.01 -10.09 24.11
CA LEU A 104 14.54 -11.36 23.57
C LEU A 104 13.05 -11.26 23.22
N LEU A 105 12.70 -11.53 21.97
CA LEU A 105 11.31 -11.68 21.53
C LEU A 105 10.94 -13.16 21.52
N GLU A 106 9.94 -13.53 22.30
CA GLU A 106 9.33 -14.86 22.30
C GLU A 106 7.94 -14.78 21.67
N VAL A 107 7.62 -15.73 20.80
CA VAL A 107 6.35 -15.78 20.08
C VAL A 107 5.75 -17.17 20.19
N LYS A 108 4.45 -17.21 20.45
CA LYS A 108 3.63 -18.41 20.38
C LYS A 108 2.63 -18.23 19.24
N VAL A 109 2.70 -19.11 18.26
CA VAL A 109 1.73 -19.18 17.16
C VAL A 109 0.63 -20.16 17.56
N ASP A 110 -0.60 -19.66 17.60
CA ASP A 110 -1.79 -20.44 18.00
C ASP A 110 -2.53 -21.00 16.79
N ALA A 111 -2.63 -20.23 15.70
CA ALA A 111 -3.22 -20.68 14.44
C ALA A 111 -2.50 -20.04 13.25
N ALA A 112 -2.37 -20.79 12.15
CA ALA A 112 -1.80 -20.25 10.92
C ALA A 112 -2.32 -20.98 9.68
N ALA A 113 -2.64 -20.23 8.62
CA ALA A 113 -3.04 -20.74 7.32
C ALA A 113 -1.84 -21.29 6.52
N LEU A 114 -0.62 -20.83 6.84
CA LEU A 114 0.64 -21.22 6.22
C LEU A 114 1.73 -21.32 7.32
N PRO A 115 2.85 -22.02 7.08
CA PRO A 115 3.95 -22.07 8.04
C PRO A 115 4.40 -20.66 8.47
N ALA A 116 4.59 -20.45 9.78
CA ALA A 116 4.91 -19.12 10.32
C ALA A 116 6.13 -18.46 9.62
N ALA A 117 7.17 -19.25 9.32
CA ALA A 117 8.39 -18.79 8.68
C ALA A 117 8.21 -18.31 7.22
N THR A 118 7.11 -18.67 6.55
CA THR A 118 6.77 -18.17 5.21
C THR A 118 5.93 -16.91 5.26
N LEU A 119 5.21 -16.65 6.36
CA LEU A 119 4.39 -15.45 6.52
C LEU A 119 5.17 -14.27 7.09
N PHE A 120 6.00 -14.52 8.10
CA PHE A 120 6.73 -13.46 8.77
C PHE A 120 8.15 -13.83 9.19
N GLY A 121 8.94 -12.80 9.49
CA GLY A 121 10.23 -12.88 10.17
C GLY A 121 10.33 -11.82 11.27
N PHE A 122 11.52 -11.69 11.84
CA PHE A 122 11.80 -10.71 12.90
C PHE A 122 12.74 -9.63 12.38
N ALA A 123 12.62 -8.42 12.90
CA ALA A 123 13.64 -7.40 12.75
C ALA A 123 13.59 -6.41 13.92
N GLU A 124 14.63 -5.59 14.02
CA GLU A 124 14.78 -4.58 15.05
C GLU A 124 14.47 -3.19 14.47
N ARG A 125 13.61 -2.44 15.13
CA ARG A 125 13.30 -1.06 14.75
C ARG A 125 14.38 -0.13 15.29
N ARG A 126 14.70 0.90 14.51
CA ARG A 126 15.47 2.05 15.01
C ARG A 126 14.51 3.05 15.66
N ASN A 127 13.86 2.63 16.73
CA ASN A 127 12.87 3.41 17.47
C ASN A 127 13.05 3.22 18.97
N PRO A 128 13.22 4.28 19.78
CA PRO A 128 13.39 4.12 21.23
C PRO A 128 12.14 3.55 21.92
N LYS A 129 10.93 3.80 21.41
CA LYS A 129 9.66 3.35 22.00
C LYS A 129 9.24 1.92 21.66
N ARG A 130 9.67 1.39 20.51
CA ARG A 130 9.29 0.03 20.04
C ARG A 130 10.51 -0.66 19.45
N ALA A 131 11.07 -1.63 20.15
CA ALA A 131 12.34 -2.26 19.78
C ALA A 131 12.27 -3.20 18.58
N PHE A 132 11.13 -3.87 18.36
CA PHE A 132 11.02 -4.96 17.38
C PHE A 132 9.90 -4.73 16.36
N LEU A 133 9.93 -5.52 15.30
CA LEU A 133 8.82 -5.67 14.37
C LEU A 133 8.71 -7.12 13.86
N PHE A 134 7.49 -7.48 13.48
CA PHE A 134 7.22 -8.64 12.64
C PHE A 134 7.33 -8.20 11.17
N VAL A 135 8.20 -8.87 10.41
CA VAL A 135 8.46 -8.54 9.01
C VAL A 135 7.60 -9.43 8.13
N SER A 136 6.60 -8.88 7.46
CA SER A 136 5.85 -9.64 6.46
C SER A 136 6.74 -10.08 5.30
N LYS A 137 6.63 -11.36 4.92
CA LYS A 137 7.30 -11.98 3.77
C LYS A 137 6.37 -12.16 2.57
N VAL A 138 5.14 -11.66 2.68
CA VAL A 138 4.08 -11.81 1.67
C VAL A 138 3.49 -10.46 1.23
N LEU A 139 4.08 -9.34 1.66
CA LEU A 139 3.58 -7.99 1.40
C LEU A 139 4.45 -7.16 0.45
N GLY A 140 5.71 -7.56 0.21
CA GLY A 140 6.60 -6.78 -0.66
C GLY A 140 6.97 -5.39 -0.11
N ARG A 141 6.93 -5.18 1.22
CA ARG A 141 7.32 -3.90 1.84
C ARG A 141 8.77 -3.89 2.30
N LEU A 142 9.18 -4.91 3.04
CA LEU A 142 10.51 -5.02 3.64
C LEU A 142 11.33 -6.15 3.03
N VAL A 143 10.66 -7.11 2.39
CA VAL A 143 11.25 -8.26 1.71
C VAL A 143 10.62 -8.31 0.32
N PRO A 144 11.39 -8.22 -0.77
CA PRO A 144 10.86 -8.38 -2.12
C PRO A 144 10.08 -9.67 -2.23
N THR A 145 8.85 -9.58 -2.73
CA THR A 145 7.89 -10.69 -2.74
C THR A 145 7.37 -10.89 -4.16
N ARG A 146 7.18 -12.14 -4.58
CA ARG A 146 6.55 -12.42 -5.89
C ARG A 146 5.11 -11.89 -5.94
N PRO A 147 4.69 -11.24 -7.04
CA PRO A 147 3.33 -10.72 -7.15
C PRO A 147 2.26 -11.79 -6.93
N SER A 148 2.46 -13.00 -7.47
CA SER A 148 1.59 -14.17 -7.25
C SER A 148 1.42 -14.56 -5.78
N ILE A 149 2.47 -14.44 -4.95
CA ILE A 149 2.40 -14.73 -3.51
C ILE A 149 1.61 -13.64 -2.78
N MET A 150 1.83 -12.37 -3.13
CA MET A 150 1.04 -11.27 -2.58
C MET A 150 -0.43 -11.42 -2.93
N ALA A 151 -0.75 -11.68 -4.21
CA ALA A 151 -2.11 -11.91 -4.68
C ALA A 151 -2.79 -13.07 -3.94
N ALA A 152 -2.10 -14.19 -3.76
CA ALA A 152 -2.62 -15.33 -3.00
C ALA A 152 -2.91 -14.99 -1.52
N SER A 153 -2.13 -14.10 -0.91
CA SER A 153 -2.39 -13.64 0.46
C SER A 153 -3.68 -12.83 0.56
N PHE A 154 -4.00 -12.02 -0.46
CA PHE A 154 -5.23 -11.23 -0.52
C PHE A 154 -6.46 -12.13 -0.62
N GLU A 155 -6.42 -13.10 -1.54
CA GLU A 155 -7.49 -14.09 -1.71
C GLU A 155 -7.71 -14.94 -0.45
N SER A 156 -6.62 -15.32 0.22
CA SER A 156 -6.67 -16.09 1.46
C SER A 156 -7.38 -15.30 2.58
N LEU A 157 -7.07 -14.00 2.72
CA LEU A 157 -7.75 -13.14 3.68
C LEU A 157 -9.24 -12.98 3.35
N VAL A 158 -9.56 -12.68 2.08
CA VAL A 158 -10.95 -12.49 1.64
C VAL A 158 -11.80 -13.75 1.84
N SER A 159 -11.21 -14.94 1.71
CA SER A 159 -11.91 -16.20 1.94
C SER A 159 -12.42 -16.41 3.38
N GLU A 160 -11.87 -15.67 4.35
CA GLU A 160 -12.27 -15.70 5.76
C GLU A 160 -13.22 -14.54 6.13
N ILE A 161 -13.41 -13.56 5.22
CA ILE A 161 -14.35 -12.46 5.45
C ILE A 161 -15.79 -12.99 5.30
N PRO A 162 -16.71 -12.71 6.24
CA PRO A 162 -18.10 -13.14 6.11
C PRO A 162 -18.74 -12.65 4.80
N ALA A 163 -19.36 -13.56 4.06
CA ALA A 163 -19.97 -13.24 2.75
C ALA A 163 -21.25 -12.40 2.87
N ASP A 164 -21.89 -12.41 4.04
CA ASP A 164 -23.20 -11.81 4.34
C ASP A 164 -23.10 -10.42 4.99
N LEU A 165 -21.96 -9.74 4.87
CA LEU A 165 -21.79 -8.39 5.42
C LEU A 165 -22.83 -7.41 4.84
N PRO A 166 -23.57 -6.66 5.69
CA PRO A 166 -24.55 -5.68 5.24
C PRO A 166 -23.84 -4.56 4.46
N GLY A 167 -24.31 -4.31 3.24
CA GLY A 167 -23.78 -3.29 2.37
C GLY A 167 -24.42 -1.91 2.55
N PRO A 168 -23.79 -0.83 2.06
CA PRO A 168 -22.48 -0.81 1.39
C PRO A 168 -21.32 -1.16 2.32
N VAL A 169 -20.21 -1.63 1.76
CA VAL A 169 -19.00 -2.04 2.51
C VAL A 169 -17.84 -1.09 2.23
N LEU A 170 -17.34 -0.46 3.29
CA LEU A 170 -16.16 0.39 3.23
C LEU A 170 -14.93 -0.41 3.64
N VAL A 171 -13.95 -0.52 2.74
CA VAL A 171 -12.63 -1.11 3.00
C VAL A 171 -11.63 0.01 3.22
N ILE A 172 -10.88 -0.01 4.33
CA ILE A 172 -9.84 1.00 4.62
C ILE A 172 -8.49 0.33 4.85
N GLY A 173 -7.51 0.67 4.03
CA GLY A 173 -6.10 0.34 4.26
C GLY A 173 -5.41 1.35 5.17
N VAL A 174 -4.68 0.87 6.18
CA VAL A 174 -3.84 1.73 7.02
C VAL A 174 -2.50 2.02 6.33
N ALA A 175 -2.18 3.29 6.15
CA ALA A 175 -0.93 3.69 5.56
C ALA A 175 0.23 3.56 6.55
N GLU A 176 1.43 3.22 6.14
CA GLU A 176 1.85 3.03 4.75
C GLU A 176 1.83 1.54 4.36
N ALA A 177 2.08 0.65 5.34
CA ALA A 177 2.31 -0.76 5.10
C ALA A 177 1.14 -1.45 4.39
N ALA A 178 -0.10 -1.15 4.80
CA ALA A 178 -1.28 -1.85 4.31
C ALA A 178 -2.04 -1.15 3.19
N VAL A 179 -1.47 -0.12 2.54
CA VAL A 179 -2.09 0.48 1.34
C VAL A 179 -2.26 -0.58 0.25
N GLY A 180 -1.18 -1.26 -0.13
CA GLY A 180 -1.23 -2.32 -1.15
C GLY A 180 -2.06 -3.53 -0.71
N LEU A 181 -1.99 -3.90 0.57
CA LEU A 181 -2.77 -5.00 1.13
C LEU A 181 -4.27 -4.70 1.09
N GLY A 182 -4.69 -3.52 1.54
CA GLY A 182 -6.09 -3.10 1.54
C GLY A 182 -6.68 -3.01 0.14
N ALA A 183 -5.89 -2.51 -0.81
CA ALA A 183 -6.24 -2.49 -2.23
C ALA A 183 -6.45 -3.90 -2.79
N GLY A 184 -5.54 -4.82 -2.46
CA GLY A 184 -5.62 -6.23 -2.84
C GLY A 184 -6.83 -6.95 -2.26
N VAL A 185 -7.08 -6.76 -0.96
CA VAL A 185 -8.28 -7.26 -0.27
C VAL A 185 -9.54 -6.71 -0.92
N HIS A 186 -9.60 -5.41 -1.21
CA HIS A 186 -10.76 -4.83 -1.89
C HIS A 186 -10.95 -5.39 -3.31
N ARG A 187 -9.87 -5.55 -4.10
CA ARG A 187 -9.95 -6.16 -5.44
C ARG A 187 -10.55 -7.57 -5.39
N ALA A 188 -10.06 -8.42 -4.49
CA ALA A 188 -10.56 -9.78 -4.33
C ALA A 188 -12.01 -9.80 -3.78
N TYR A 189 -12.33 -8.94 -2.83
CA TYR A 189 -13.64 -8.86 -2.20
C TYR A 189 -14.74 -8.35 -3.15
N SER A 190 -14.45 -7.28 -3.91
CA SER A 190 -15.36 -6.66 -4.89
C SER A 190 -15.66 -7.55 -6.09
N ALA A 191 -14.92 -8.65 -6.30
CA ALA A 191 -15.19 -9.60 -7.38
C ALA A 191 -16.57 -10.30 -7.23
N THR A 192 -17.14 -10.31 -6.02
CA THR A 192 -18.42 -10.99 -5.72
C THR A 192 -19.56 -10.03 -5.37
N ARG A 193 -19.32 -8.72 -5.30
CA ARG A 193 -20.32 -7.70 -4.97
C ARG A 193 -19.94 -6.32 -5.49
N SER A 194 -20.93 -5.50 -5.85
CA SER A 194 -20.73 -4.19 -6.50
C SER A 194 -20.83 -2.98 -5.57
N ASP A 195 -21.23 -3.20 -4.31
CA ASP A 195 -21.52 -2.20 -3.29
C ASP A 195 -20.38 -2.07 -2.28
N SER A 196 -19.13 -2.15 -2.75
CA SER A 196 -17.95 -1.86 -1.96
C SER A 196 -17.18 -0.65 -2.47
N VAL A 197 -16.50 0.02 -1.56
CA VAL A 197 -15.60 1.14 -1.84
C VAL A 197 -14.33 0.98 -1.01
N TYR A 198 -13.18 1.29 -1.61
CA TYR A 198 -11.89 1.31 -0.94
C TYR A 198 -11.40 2.73 -0.73
N LEU A 199 -10.95 3.03 0.49
CA LEU A 199 -10.16 4.21 0.81
C LEU A 199 -8.85 3.76 1.46
N THR A 200 -7.83 4.61 1.42
CA THR A 200 -6.66 4.46 2.27
C THR A 200 -6.52 5.66 3.18
N SER A 201 -6.06 5.43 4.41
CA SER A 201 -5.45 6.52 5.17
C SER A 201 -4.17 6.97 4.49
N THR A 202 -3.73 8.20 4.80
CA THR A 202 -2.52 8.77 4.20
C THR A 202 -1.85 9.75 5.14
N ARG A 203 -0.55 9.96 4.95
CA ARG A 203 0.21 11.06 5.56
C ARG A 203 0.36 12.26 4.64
N HIS A 204 -0.29 12.25 3.47
CA HIS A 204 -0.17 13.29 2.46
C HIS A 204 -1.48 14.06 2.31
N PRO A 205 -1.49 15.38 2.58
CA PRO A 205 -2.62 16.23 2.22
C PRO A 205 -2.69 16.41 0.70
N LEU A 206 -3.92 16.36 0.16
CA LEU A 206 -4.21 16.52 -1.28
C LEU A 206 -4.83 17.88 -1.64
N GLY A 207 -5.06 18.75 -0.64
CA GLY A 207 -5.81 19.99 -0.84
C GLY A 207 -7.33 19.80 -0.93
N THR A 208 -7.83 18.58 -0.72
CA THR A 208 -9.26 18.25 -0.62
C THR A 208 -9.74 18.26 0.83
N ASP A 209 -11.07 18.29 1.00
CA ASP A 209 -11.68 18.18 2.33
C ASP A 209 -11.31 16.86 3.00
N LEU A 210 -11.10 16.92 4.32
CA LEU A 210 -10.85 15.75 5.13
C LEU A 210 -12.14 15.26 5.76
N PHE A 211 -12.35 13.95 5.72
CA PHE A 211 -13.41 13.31 6.48
C PHE A 211 -13.00 13.16 7.94
N SER A 212 -11.79 12.66 8.20
CA SER A 212 -11.33 12.42 9.56
C SER A 212 -9.80 12.43 9.67
N ARG A 213 -9.31 12.47 10.91
CA ARG A 213 -7.90 12.34 11.30
C ARG A 213 -7.80 11.40 12.50
N PHE A 214 -6.76 10.59 12.57
CA PHE A 214 -6.48 9.77 13.75
C PHE A 214 -4.97 9.65 14.01
N GLU A 215 -4.62 9.23 15.23
CA GLU A 215 -3.23 9.06 15.66
C GLU A 215 -2.86 7.61 15.99
N GLU A 216 -1.65 7.20 15.58
CA GLU A 216 -0.99 5.96 15.97
C GLU A 216 0.10 6.22 17.03
N GLU A 217 -0.10 5.70 18.25
CA GLU A 217 0.79 5.92 19.42
C GLU A 217 2.20 5.33 19.24
N HIS A 218 2.38 4.40 18.28
CA HIS A 218 3.61 3.61 18.10
C HIS A 218 4.28 3.78 16.73
N SER A 219 3.76 4.66 15.88
CA SER A 219 4.37 4.99 14.58
C SER A 219 5.36 6.14 14.71
N HIS A 220 6.36 6.19 13.83
CA HIS A 220 7.27 7.33 13.77
C HIS A 220 6.62 8.58 13.13
N ALA A 221 5.49 8.40 12.45
CA ALA A 221 4.63 9.46 11.93
C ALA A 221 3.19 9.15 12.35
N SER A 222 2.78 9.76 13.45
CA SER A 222 1.58 9.37 14.20
C SER A 222 0.28 9.81 13.53
N THR A 223 0.26 10.93 12.81
CA THR A 223 -1.01 11.47 12.27
C THR A 223 -1.35 10.91 10.91
N HIS A 224 -2.58 10.43 10.78
CA HIS A 224 -3.17 9.94 9.54
C HIS A 224 -4.36 10.81 9.13
N LEU A 225 -4.52 10.95 7.83
CA LEU A 225 -5.61 11.66 7.18
C LEU A 225 -6.51 10.64 6.49
N ILE A 226 -7.82 10.85 6.57
CA ILE A 226 -8.82 10.23 5.70
C ILE A 226 -9.44 11.37 4.90
N HIS A 227 -9.20 11.41 3.59
CA HIS A 227 -9.82 12.41 2.72
C HIS A 227 -11.28 12.06 2.49
N LEU A 228 -12.11 13.09 2.33
CA LEU A 228 -13.49 12.93 1.90
C LEU A 228 -13.47 12.72 0.38
N PRO A 229 -14.04 11.62 -0.15
CA PRO A 229 -14.12 11.39 -1.59
C PRO A 229 -14.72 12.58 -2.33
N VAL A 230 -14.12 12.97 -3.46
CA VAL A 230 -14.64 14.07 -4.30
C VAL A 230 -15.74 13.60 -5.25
N ASP A 231 -15.69 12.33 -5.67
CA ASP A 231 -16.72 11.71 -6.48
C ASP A 231 -17.99 11.50 -5.63
N PRO A 232 -19.17 11.99 -6.07
CA PRO A 232 -20.41 11.91 -5.30
C PRO A 232 -20.89 10.47 -5.03
N GLU A 233 -20.70 9.54 -5.96
CA GLU A 233 -21.15 8.14 -5.80
C GLU A 233 -20.25 7.41 -4.80
N VAL A 234 -18.93 7.58 -4.92
CA VAL A 234 -17.95 7.06 -3.95
C VAL A 234 -18.19 7.63 -2.56
N ARG A 235 -18.46 8.94 -2.47
CA ARG A 235 -18.78 9.62 -1.20
C ARG A 235 -20.06 9.05 -0.58
N ASP A 236 -21.11 8.87 -1.37
CA ASP A 236 -22.37 8.31 -0.86
C ASP A 236 -22.16 6.87 -0.36
N LEU A 237 -21.51 5.99 -1.13
CA LEU A 237 -21.19 4.63 -0.70
C LEU A 237 -20.41 4.61 0.63
N MET A 238 -19.43 5.51 0.80
CA MET A 238 -18.67 5.64 2.03
C MET A 238 -19.56 6.08 3.20
N LEU A 239 -20.34 7.15 3.05
CA LEU A 239 -21.18 7.70 4.12
C LEU A 239 -22.36 6.78 4.49
N GLN A 240 -22.86 6.01 3.51
CA GLN A 240 -23.95 5.05 3.71
C GLN A 240 -23.45 3.67 4.17
N ALA A 241 -22.14 3.45 4.30
CA ALA A 241 -21.57 2.15 4.62
C ALA A 241 -22.19 1.55 5.90
N ARG A 242 -22.53 0.26 5.82
CA ARG A 242 -23.07 -0.54 6.92
C ARG A 242 -22.09 -1.56 7.45
N SER A 243 -21.04 -1.87 6.68
CA SER A 243 -19.91 -2.67 7.15
C SER A 243 -18.58 -1.96 6.90
N LEU A 244 -17.65 -2.17 7.83
CA LEU A 244 -16.30 -1.64 7.76
C LEU A 244 -15.30 -2.79 7.76
N ILE A 245 -14.43 -2.86 6.75
CA ILE A 245 -13.26 -3.76 6.70
C ILE A 245 -12.02 -2.90 6.91
N LEU A 246 -11.38 -3.02 8.06
CA LEU A 246 -10.14 -2.34 8.40
C LEU A 246 -8.95 -3.25 8.14
N VAL A 247 -8.04 -2.82 7.29
CA VAL A 247 -6.91 -3.63 6.82
C VAL A 247 -5.60 -3.05 7.30
N ASP A 248 -4.80 -3.87 7.97
CA ASP A 248 -3.42 -3.56 8.36
C ASP A 248 -2.51 -4.77 8.08
N ASP A 249 -1.19 -4.64 8.13
CA ASP A 249 -0.30 -5.79 7.96
C ASP A 249 -0.23 -6.64 9.24
N GLU A 250 -0.23 -5.99 10.41
CA GLU A 250 -0.05 -6.61 11.71
C GLU A 250 -0.94 -5.97 12.79
N ALA A 251 -1.55 -6.78 13.66
CA ALA A 251 -2.27 -6.29 14.83
C ALA A 251 -1.59 -6.72 16.14
N SER A 252 -1.10 -5.76 16.94
CA SER A 252 -0.40 -6.06 18.21
C SER A 252 -1.23 -5.72 19.43
N THR A 253 -1.63 -4.47 19.57
CA THR A 253 -2.49 -4.02 20.69
C THR A 253 -3.93 -3.78 20.24
N GLY A 254 -4.19 -3.77 18.94
CA GLY A 254 -5.47 -3.38 18.34
C GLY A 254 -5.76 -1.87 18.38
N LYS A 255 -4.89 -1.05 18.99
CA LYS A 255 -5.12 0.39 19.16
C LYS A 255 -5.28 1.14 17.84
N THR A 256 -4.50 0.82 16.80
CA THR A 256 -4.61 1.44 15.47
C THR A 256 -6.03 1.29 14.92
N PHE A 257 -6.59 0.08 14.95
CA PHE A 257 -7.97 -0.15 14.52
C PHE A 257 -9.00 0.55 15.41
N LEU A 258 -8.81 0.56 16.74
CA LEU A 258 -9.74 1.22 17.65
C LEU A 258 -9.76 2.74 17.48
N ASN A 259 -8.59 3.35 17.28
CA ASN A 259 -8.46 4.79 17.03
C ASN A 259 -9.06 5.16 15.67
N LEU A 260 -8.77 4.39 14.62
CA LEU A 260 -9.36 4.59 13.31
C LEU A 260 -10.88 4.43 13.35
N HIS A 261 -11.39 3.34 13.93
CA HIS A 261 -12.82 3.11 14.08
C HIS A 261 -13.49 4.30 14.81
N ARG A 262 -12.96 4.71 15.96
CA ARG A 262 -13.50 5.85 16.72
C ARG A 262 -13.54 7.12 15.88
N ALA A 263 -12.43 7.46 15.21
CA ALA A 263 -12.32 8.66 14.39
C ALA A 263 -13.30 8.66 13.21
N LEU A 264 -13.62 7.49 12.63
CA LEU A 264 -14.60 7.37 11.55
C LEU A 264 -16.05 7.52 12.04
N ILE A 265 -16.38 6.89 13.18
CA ILE A 265 -17.72 7.00 13.77
C ILE A 265 -17.98 8.45 14.21
N GLU A 266 -17.02 9.08 14.90
CA GLU A 266 -17.11 10.48 15.35
C GLU A 266 -17.22 11.46 14.17
N ALA A 267 -16.58 11.16 13.04
CA ALA A 267 -16.68 11.95 11.82
C ALA A 267 -18.02 11.80 11.08
N GLY A 268 -18.84 10.81 11.44
CA GLY A 268 -20.21 10.68 10.95
C GLY A 268 -20.57 9.36 10.26
N LEU A 269 -19.74 8.30 10.32
CA LEU A 269 -20.14 6.97 9.86
C LEU A 269 -21.13 6.30 10.85
N ASN A 270 -22.35 6.80 10.89
CA ASN A 270 -23.35 6.44 11.90
C ASN A 270 -24.19 5.18 11.57
N LYS A 271 -23.91 4.49 10.46
CA LYS A 271 -24.67 3.32 9.99
C LYS A 271 -23.91 1.99 10.11
N ILE A 272 -22.71 2.00 10.69
CA ILE A 272 -21.88 0.80 10.79
C ILE A 272 -22.52 -0.22 11.74
N GLU A 273 -22.84 -1.39 11.21
CA GLU A 273 -23.42 -2.53 11.91
C GLU A 273 -22.40 -3.65 12.15
N ARG A 274 -21.44 -3.81 11.22
CA ARG A 274 -20.41 -4.84 11.25
C ARG A 274 -19.02 -4.26 11.05
N VAL A 275 -18.06 -4.76 11.81
CA VAL A 275 -16.65 -4.42 11.67
C VAL A 275 -15.85 -5.69 11.42
N VAL A 276 -14.92 -5.63 10.48
CA VAL A 276 -13.94 -6.70 10.22
C VAL A 276 -12.56 -6.11 10.32
N THR A 277 -11.69 -6.69 11.14
CA THR A 277 -10.25 -6.40 11.09
C THR A 277 -9.57 -7.48 10.28
N CYS A 278 -8.73 -7.10 9.32
CA CYS A 278 -8.11 -7.99 8.37
C CYS A 278 -6.60 -7.76 8.37
N VAL A 279 -5.82 -8.71 8.88
CA VAL A 279 -4.35 -8.60 9.01
C VAL A 279 -3.60 -9.84 8.59
N LEU A 280 -2.33 -9.73 8.19
CA LEU A 280 -1.52 -10.91 7.90
C LEU A 280 -1.19 -11.67 9.19
N THR A 281 -0.84 -10.95 10.26
CA THR A 281 -0.53 -11.54 11.57
C THR A 281 -1.27 -10.81 12.71
N ASP A 282 -2.02 -11.54 13.53
CA ASP A 282 -2.74 -11.02 14.70
C ASP A 282 -2.12 -11.52 16.02
N TRP A 283 -1.56 -10.60 16.79
CA TRP A 283 -0.99 -10.81 18.11
C TRP A 283 -1.81 -10.16 19.23
N SER A 284 -2.97 -9.58 18.88
CA SER A 284 -3.76 -8.74 19.78
C SER A 284 -4.62 -9.51 20.77
N GLY A 285 -4.72 -10.83 20.59
CA GLY A 285 -5.62 -11.66 21.38
C GLY A 285 -7.08 -11.19 21.27
N GLY A 286 -7.48 -10.71 20.08
CA GLY A 286 -8.84 -10.23 19.81
C GLY A 286 -9.19 -8.91 20.48
N ALA A 287 -8.21 -8.02 20.70
CA ALA A 287 -8.40 -6.74 21.40
C ALA A 287 -9.54 -5.89 20.82
N VAL A 288 -9.67 -5.85 19.50
CA VAL A 288 -10.70 -5.04 18.83
C VAL A 288 -12.09 -5.60 19.08
N ARG A 289 -12.28 -6.92 18.95
CA ARG A 289 -13.56 -7.57 19.28
C ARG A 289 -13.93 -7.40 20.75
N LYS A 290 -12.96 -7.49 21.66
CA LYS A 290 -13.19 -7.26 23.11
C LYS A 290 -13.66 -5.83 23.41
N ALA A 291 -13.17 -4.85 22.66
CA ALA A 291 -13.49 -3.43 22.88
C ALA A 291 -14.76 -2.96 22.16
N ILE A 292 -15.02 -3.42 20.92
CA ILE A 292 -16.19 -3.02 20.13
C ILE A 292 -17.38 -3.95 20.37
N GLY A 293 -17.15 -5.25 20.60
CA GLY A 293 -18.17 -6.26 20.86
C GLY A 293 -18.38 -7.24 19.71
N GLU A 294 -19.47 -8.03 19.81
CA GLU A 294 -19.81 -9.13 18.90
C GLU A 294 -20.12 -8.71 17.44
N SER A 295 -20.28 -7.41 17.20
CA SER A 295 -20.34 -6.82 15.86
C SER A 295 -19.02 -6.94 15.07
N THR A 296 -17.94 -7.35 15.72
CA THR A 296 -16.59 -7.41 15.15
C THR A 296 -16.15 -8.84 14.83
N THR A 297 -15.63 -9.05 13.62
CA THR A 297 -14.94 -10.27 13.21
C THR A 297 -13.45 -9.98 13.02
N ALA A 298 -12.58 -10.83 13.56
CA ALA A 298 -11.14 -10.76 13.31
C ALA A 298 -10.76 -11.81 12.25
N VAL A 299 -10.11 -11.35 11.19
CA VAL A 299 -9.60 -12.17 10.08
C VAL A 299 -8.08 -12.03 10.04
N SER A 300 -7.38 -13.15 10.07
CA SER A 300 -5.94 -13.18 9.86
C SER A 300 -5.42 -14.46 9.21
N LEU A 301 -4.25 -14.38 8.55
CA LEU A 301 -3.56 -15.57 8.06
C LEU A 301 -2.81 -16.30 9.17
N LEU A 302 -2.45 -15.60 10.24
CA LEU A 302 -1.80 -16.14 11.42
C LEU A 302 -2.26 -15.40 12.65
N SER A 303 -2.43 -16.12 13.77
CA SER A 303 -2.68 -15.52 15.07
C SER A 303 -1.85 -16.17 16.18
N GLY A 304 -1.59 -15.40 17.23
CA GLY A 304 -0.81 -15.86 18.36
C GLY A 304 -0.63 -14.82 19.44
N SER A 305 0.45 -14.96 20.20
CA SER A 305 0.87 -14.03 21.24
C SER A 305 2.39 -13.86 21.24
N TYR A 306 2.87 -12.78 21.83
CA TYR A 306 4.30 -12.55 22.01
C TYR A 306 4.61 -11.98 23.40
N GLN A 307 5.85 -12.16 23.82
CA GLN A 307 6.44 -11.49 24.96
C GLN A 307 7.80 -10.92 24.54
N PHE A 308 8.03 -9.64 24.84
CA PHE A 308 9.34 -9.02 24.63
C PHE A 308 10.00 -8.77 25.98
N HIS A 309 11.12 -9.45 26.21
CA HIS A 309 11.95 -9.27 27.39
C HIS A 309 13.02 -8.24 27.06
N GLU A 310 12.75 -6.98 27.41
CA GLU A 310 13.62 -5.84 27.08
C GLU A 310 14.91 -5.87 27.90
N ASP A 311 16.03 -5.68 27.21
CA ASP A 311 17.34 -5.43 27.83
C ASP A 311 17.47 -3.93 28.10
N GLN A 312 17.28 -3.55 29.37
CA GLN A 312 17.36 -2.15 29.81
C GLN A 312 18.78 -1.58 29.74
N SER A 313 19.80 -2.41 29.57
CA SER A 313 21.19 -1.97 29.41
C SER A 313 21.55 -1.63 27.96
N ALA A 314 20.72 -2.04 26.99
CA ALA A 314 20.96 -1.79 25.59
C ALA A 314 20.83 -0.29 25.25
N PRO A 315 21.74 0.28 24.45
CA PRO A 315 21.65 1.68 24.06
C PRO A 315 20.40 1.93 23.21
N LEU A 316 19.70 3.03 23.49
CA LEU A 316 18.58 3.47 22.66
C LEU A 316 19.08 4.05 21.33
N PRO A 317 18.44 3.73 20.20
CA PRO A 317 18.80 4.33 18.91
C PRO A 317 18.34 5.79 18.86
N ASP A 318 19.07 6.60 18.09
CA ASP A 318 18.65 7.97 17.76
C ASP A 318 17.32 7.94 16.99
N MET A 319 16.35 8.74 17.46
CA MET A 319 15.07 8.89 16.77
C MET A 319 15.26 9.76 15.53
N LEU A 320 15.13 9.17 14.35
CA LEU A 320 15.08 9.92 13.09
C LEU A 320 13.75 10.69 13.01
N GLY A 321 13.83 11.96 12.59
CA GLY A 321 12.69 12.88 12.46
C GLY A 321 11.78 12.56 11.27
N VAL A 322 11.22 11.34 11.22
CA VAL A 322 10.38 10.88 10.12
C VAL A 322 8.90 11.11 10.38
N GLY A 323 8.51 12.09 11.21
CA GLY A 323 7.14 12.27 11.70
C GLY A 323 6.28 13.33 11.00
N ALA A 324 6.87 14.16 10.16
CA ALA A 324 6.17 15.30 9.58
C ALA A 324 5.04 14.87 8.60
N VAL A 325 3.92 15.58 8.70
CA VAL A 325 2.79 15.57 7.77
C VAL A 325 2.67 16.98 7.22
N SER A 326 3.08 17.18 5.98
CA SER A 326 3.11 18.48 5.32
C SER A 326 3.09 18.32 3.81
N ILE A 327 2.69 19.36 3.10
CA ILE A 327 2.90 19.46 1.66
C ILE A 327 4.40 19.71 1.47
N GLY A 328 5.09 18.83 0.76
CA GLY A 328 6.50 19.02 0.43
C GLY A 328 6.70 19.82 -0.85
N GLY A 329 7.95 19.94 -1.30
CA GLY A 329 8.31 20.63 -2.55
C GLY A 329 7.68 20.02 -3.82
N TRP A 330 7.16 18.79 -3.74
CA TRP A 330 6.48 18.10 -4.83
C TRP A 330 5.07 17.70 -4.38
N PRO A 331 4.05 18.54 -4.59
CA PRO A 331 2.68 18.24 -4.19
C PRO A 331 2.12 17.06 -4.99
N LEU A 332 1.24 16.29 -4.36
CA LEU A 332 0.50 15.22 -5.02
C LEU A 332 -0.59 15.81 -5.92
N SER A 333 -0.79 15.19 -7.09
CA SER A 333 -1.92 15.49 -7.96
C SER A 333 -3.12 14.61 -7.61
N PRO A 334 -4.27 15.18 -7.21
CA PRO A 334 -5.51 14.42 -7.03
C PRO A 334 -5.94 13.62 -8.27
N ARG A 335 -5.51 14.02 -9.47
CA ARG A 335 -5.83 13.32 -10.73
C ARG A 335 -5.09 11.99 -10.86
N ASN A 336 -3.91 11.90 -10.24
CA ASN A 336 -3.06 10.71 -10.30
C ASN A 336 -3.20 9.88 -9.01
N ASP A 337 -4.00 10.35 -8.05
CA ASP A 337 -4.35 9.59 -6.85
C ASP A 337 -5.30 8.44 -7.20
N TRP A 338 -5.00 7.26 -6.65
CA TRP A 338 -5.78 6.06 -6.91
C TRP A 338 -6.58 5.59 -5.67
N GLY A 339 -6.27 6.03 -4.45
CA GLY A 339 -6.87 5.40 -3.26
C GLY A 339 -7.26 6.34 -2.15
N ARG A 340 -6.68 7.53 -2.07
CA ARG A 340 -6.92 8.46 -0.95
C ARG A 340 -8.27 9.14 -1.10
N LEU A 341 -8.72 9.38 -2.33
CA LEU A 341 -10.05 9.93 -2.65
C LEU A 341 -11.15 8.87 -2.89
N GLY A 342 -10.83 7.60 -2.66
CA GLY A 342 -11.78 6.50 -2.75
C GLY A 342 -11.95 5.94 -4.16
N VAL A 343 -12.04 4.61 -4.28
CA VAL A 343 -12.23 3.90 -5.55
C VAL A 343 -13.11 2.68 -5.42
N ARG A 344 -13.79 2.33 -6.51
CA ARG A 344 -14.61 1.12 -6.64
C ARG A 344 -13.95 0.06 -7.52
N HIS A 345 -13.18 0.49 -8.51
CA HIS A 345 -12.49 -0.37 -9.46
C HIS A 345 -11.08 0.14 -9.71
N VAL A 346 -10.24 -0.71 -10.29
CA VAL A 346 -8.87 -0.36 -10.63
C VAL A 346 -8.53 -0.81 -12.02
N ASP A 347 -7.98 0.12 -12.77
CA ASP A 347 -7.42 -0.13 -14.07
C ASP A 347 -5.90 -0.29 -13.97
N ASP A 348 -5.37 -1.30 -14.67
CA ASP A 348 -3.93 -1.54 -14.79
C ASP A 348 -3.34 -0.59 -15.85
N THR A 349 -3.12 0.67 -15.45
CA THR A 349 -2.79 1.77 -16.37
C THR A 349 -1.34 2.24 -16.35
N LEU A 350 -0.54 1.82 -15.36
CA LEU A 350 0.82 2.32 -15.23
C LEU A 350 1.74 1.68 -16.28
N ALA A 351 2.42 2.50 -17.08
CA ALA A 351 3.33 2.09 -18.16
C ALA A 351 2.76 0.97 -19.07
N PRO A 352 1.63 1.20 -19.77
CA PRO A 352 0.91 0.14 -20.49
C PRO A 352 1.73 -0.46 -21.63
N ASN A 353 2.70 0.29 -22.17
CA ASN A 353 3.55 -0.11 -23.30
C ASN A 353 4.90 -0.69 -22.89
N ILE A 354 5.14 -0.87 -21.58
CA ILE A 354 6.42 -1.41 -21.10
C ILE A 354 6.67 -2.80 -21.69
N GLN A 355 7.85 -2.98 -22.27
CA GLN A 355 8.27 -4.26 -22.82
C GLN A 355 8.89 -5.09 -21.71
N ILE A 356 8.41 -6.32 -21.52
CA ILE A 356 8.91 -7.30 -20.56
C ILE A 356 9.44 -8.50 -21.33
N GLN A 357 10.67 -8.88 -21.06
CA GLN A 357 11.34 -10.03 -21.66
C GLN A 357 11.08 -11.27 -20.78
N PRO A 358 10.58 -12.38 -21.36
CA PRO A 358 10.45 -13.63 -20.62
C PRO A 358 11.79 -14.07 -20.02
N GLY A 359 11.78 -14.45 -18.75
CA GLY A 359 12.95 -14.90 -18.00
C GLY A 359 13.87 -13.80 -17.45
N GLU A 360 13.67 -12.52 -17.79
CA GLU A 360 14.43 -11.43 -17.16
C GLU A 360 14.03 -11.31 -15.68
N LYS A 361 15.00 -11.05 -14.79
CA LYS A 361 14.76 -10.89 -13.37
C LYS A 361 14.50 -9.41 -13.04
N VAL A 362 13.25 -9.08 -12.72
CA VAL A 362 12.80 -7.70 -12.49
C VAL A 362 12.41 -7.48 -11.04
N VAL A 363 12.78 -6.32 -10.48
CA VAL A 363 12.10 -5.80 -9.29
C VAL A 363 11.33 -4.53 -9.63
N VAL A 364 10.05 -4.51 -9.26
CA VAL A 364 9.20 -3.31 -9.34
C VAL A 364 9.08 -2.72 -7.95
N VAL A 365 9.45 -1.45 -7.81
CA VAL A 365 9.52 -0.73 -6.53
C VAL A 365 8.49 0.40 -6.52
N GLY A 366 7.48 0.33 -5.65
CA GLY A 366 6.59 1.47 -5.40
C GLY A 366 7.17 2.45 -4.37
N THR A 367 6.97 3.76 -4.55
CA THR A 367 7.43 4.76 -3.57
C THR A 367 6.40 5.04 -2.47
N GLY A 368 6.76 4.85 -1.20
CA GLY A 368 5.94 5.23 -0.05
C GLY A 368 4.54 4.60 -0.10
N GLU A 369 3.50 5.42 -0.20
CA GLU A 369 2.10 4.99 -0.30
C GLU A 369 1.68 4.62 -1.75
N PHE A 370 2.46 5.01 -2.77
CA PHE A 370 2.21 4.66 -4.18
C PHE A 370 2.67 3.23 -4.49
N VAL A 371 1.88 2.24 -4.09
CA VAL A 371 2.26 0.82 -4.18
C VAL A 371 1.30 -0.04 -4.99
N TRP A 372 0.04 0.36 -5.12
CA TRP A 372 -0.95 -0.50 -5.77
C TRP A 372 -0.79 -0.55 -7.30
N ARG A 373 -0.68 0.60 -7.97
CA ARG A 373 -0.43 0.63 -9.42
C ARG A 373 0.92 -0.02 -9.80
N PRO A 374 2.01 0.21 -9.06
CA PRO A 374 3.25 -0.53 -9.24
C PRO A 374 3.11 -2.04 -9.05
N PHE A 375 2.28 -2.49 -8.10
CA PHE A 375 1.97 -3.91 -7.92
C PHE A 375 1.23 -4.51 -9.13
N LEU A 376 0.28 -3.79 -9.73
CA LEU A 376 -0.40 -4.25 -10.96
C LEU A 376 0.56 -4.40 -12.14
N LEU A 377 1.50 -3.46 -12.29
CA LEU A 377 2.59 -3.56 -13.25
C LEU A 377 3.45 -4.81 -12.99
N ALA A 378 3.79 -5.08 -11.73
CA ALA A 378 4.56 -6.27 -11.34
C ALA A 378 3.81 -7.57 -11.67
N GLU A 379 2.51 -7.65 -11.37
CA GLU A 379 1.67 -8.79 -11.75
C GLU A 379 1.59 -8.97 -13.27
N ARG A 380 1.48 -7.88 -14.03
CA ARG A 380 1.48 -7.94 -15.50
C ARG A 380 2.81 -8.48 -16.04
N ALA A 381 3.92 -8.02 -15.49
CA ALA A 381 5.25 -8.51 -15.86
C ALA A 381 5.45 -9.99 -15.50
N GLU A 382 4.98 -10.43 -14.32
CA GLU A 382 5.03 -11.86 -13.93
C GLU A 382 4.19 -12.72 -14.89
N ARG A 383 2.99 -12.26 -15.27
CA ARG A 383 2.16 -12.94 -16.29
C ARG A 383 2.78 -12.98 -17.68
N ALA A 384 3.66 -12.03 -18.00
CA ALA A 384 4.42 -12.01 -19.25
C ALA A 384 5.63 -12.98 -19.24
N GLY A 385 5.92 -13.63 -18.10
CA GLY A 385 6.93 -14.67 -17.98
C GLY A 385 8.29 -14.22 -17.43
N ALA A 386 8.40 -13.01 -16.89
CA ALA A 386 9.59 -12.56 -16.16
C ALA A 386 9.66 -13.16 -14.74
N ASP A 387 10.86 -13.24 -14.15
CA ASP A 387 11.05 -13.55 -12.72
C ASP A 387 10.92 -12.26 -11.91
N VAL A 388 9.70 -11.96 -11.50
CA VAL A 388 9.34 -10.64 -10.94
C VAL A 388 9.23 -10.67 -9.42
N TYR A 389 9.77 -9.63 -8.81
CA TYR A 389 9.60 -9.31 -7.41
C TYR A 389 8.99 -7.92 -7.26
N PHE A 390 8.11 -7.75 -6.29
CA PHE A 390 7.57 -6.47 -5.87
C PHE A 390 8.24 -6.03 -4.56
N SER A 391 8.65 -4.77 -4.50
CA SER A 391 9.15 -4.11 -3.30
C SER A 391 8.55 -2.71 -3.15
N ALA A 392 8.77 -2.06 -2.03
CA ALA A 392 8.37 -0.67 -1.84
C ALA A 392 9.31 0.08 -0.90
N THR A 393 9.43 1.39 -1.12
CA THR A 393 10.16 2.25 -0.18
C THR A 393 9.31 2.53 1.05
N THR A 394 9.94 2.90 2.16
CA THR A 394 9.23 3.25 3.39
C THR A 394 9.95 4.28 4.23
N ARG A 395 9.20 5.07 4.99
CA ARG A 395 9.75 5.98 6.02
C ARG A 395 10.13 5.28 7.34
N SER A 396 9.89 3.97 7.46
CA SER A 396 10.17 3.22 8.68
C SER A 396 11.66 2.87 8.81
N PRO A 397 12.37 3.37 9.83
CA PRO A 397 13.78 3.06 10.03
C PRO A 397 13.94 1.72 10.77
N ILE A 398 14.62 0.78 10.12
CA ILE A 398 14.80 -0.61 10.57
C ILE A 398 16.29 -0.92 10.52
N ALA A 399 16.77 -1.63 11.55
CA ALA A 399 18.17 -2.04 11.61
C ALA A 399 18.40 -3.27 10.73
N ILE A 400 19.59 -3.33 10.13
CA ILE A 400 20.07 -4.53 9.43
C ILE A 400 20.30 -5.64 10.47
N GLY A 401 19.79 -6.83 10.18
CA GLY A 401 19.77 -8.02 11.02
C GLY A 401 18.49 -8.83 10.82
N HIS A 402 18.55 -10.13 11.10
CA HIS A 402 17.42 -11.06 10.97
C HIS A 402 16.81 -11.06 9.56
N ALA A 403 15.56 -10.62 9.39
CA ALA A 403 14.90 -10.60 8.08
C ALA A 403 15.32 -9.42 7.19
N ILE A 404 16.13 -8.49 7.70
CA ILE A 404 16.64 -7.33 6.95
C ILE A 404 18.14 -7.53 6.71
N GLU A 405 18.50 -7.84 5.48
CA GLU A 405 19.88 -8.08 5.06
C GLU A 405 20.54 -6.88 4.41
N HIS A 406 19.74 -5.99 3.82
CA HIS A 406 20.22 -4.81 3.12
C HIS A 406 19.27 -3.63 3.30
N ALA A 407 19.83 -2.41 3.32
CA ALA A 407 19.09 -1.18 3.42
C ALA A 407 19.79 -0.08 2.62
N LEU A 408 19.06 0.58 1.73
CA LEU A 408 19.41 1.87 1.16
C LEU A 408 18.63 2.96 1.88
N SER A 409 19.23 4.14 2.07
CA SER A 409 18.61 5.31 2.72
C SER A 409 18.76 6.52 1.82
N PHE A 410 17.69 7.27 1.63
CA PHE A 410 17.61 8.41 0.71
C PHE A 410 16.50 9.37 1.15
N PRO A 411 16.50 10.65 0.76
CA PRO A 411 15.40 11.56 1.09
C PRO A 411 14.11 11.17 0.37
N ASP A 412 12.95 11.59 0.91
CA ASP A 412 11.67 11.34 0.28
C ASP A 412 11.49 12.06 -1.06
N ASN A 413 10.65 11.49 -1.92
CA ASN A 413 10.32 12.03 -3.23
C ASN A 413 9.20 13.10 -3.21
N TYR A 414 8.81 13.57 -2.02
CA TYR A 414 7.87 14.68 -1.84
C TYR A 414 8.60 16.00 -1.52
N GLY A 415 9.91 15.96 -1.29
CA GLY A 415 10.72 17.14 -0.97
C GLY A 415 10.60 17.61 0.48
N LEU A 416 10.30 16.70 1.42
CA LEU A 416 10.26 17.00 2.86
C LEU A 416 11.61 16.79 3.56
N GLY A 417 12.58 16.16 2.89
CA GLY A 417 13.86 15.78 3.50
C GLY A 417 13.74 14.66 4.53
N ILE A 418 12.61 13.95 4.54
CA ILE A 418 12.36 12.82 5.42
C ILE A 418 13.15 11.62 4.91
N PRO A 419 13.96 10.96 5.75
CA PRO A 419 14.61 9.71 5.38
C PRO A 419 13.60 8.63 5.00
N ASN A 420 13.72 8.13 3.77
CA ASN A 420 13.10 6.93 3.27
C ASN A 420 14.14 5.82 3.08
N PHE A 421 13.65 4.59 3.06
CA PHE A 421 14.45 3.39 3.02
C PHE A 421 13.92 2.42 1.96
N LEU A 422 14.83 1.68 1.33
CA LEU A 422 14.51 0.49 0.53
C LEU A 422 15.27 -0.70 1.11
N TYR A 423 14.53 -1.73 1.53
CA TYR A 423 15.12 -2.90 2.19
C TYR A 423 15.22 -4.09 1.25
N ASN A 424 16.26 -4.89 1.44
CA ASN A 424 16.46 -6.19 0.78
C ASN A 424 16.44 -6.13 -0.77
N VAL A 425 16.75 -4.97 -1.36
CA VAL A 425 16.99 -4.80 -2.80
C VAL A 425 18.45 -4.36 -2.96
N LYS A 426 19.34 -5.27 -3.37
CA LYS A 426 20.77 -5.00 -3.49
C LYS A 426 21.10 -4.54 -4.92
N PRO A 427 22.03 -3.58 -5.11
CA PRO A 427 22.58 -3.25 -6.43
C PRO A 427 23.10 -4.49 -7.16
N GLY A 428 22.73 -4.65 -8.43
CA GLY A 428 23.17 -5.76 -9.28
C GLY A 428 22.46 -7.11 -9.03
N GLU A 429 21.46 -7.18 -8.16
CA GLU A 429 20.71 -8.42 -7.89
C GLU A 429 19.64 -8.74 -8.95
N PHE A 430 19.18 -7.71 -9.67
CA PHE A 430 18.11 -7.76 -10.67
C PHE A 430 18.66 -7.30 -12.01
N ASP A 431 18.19 -7.90 -13.10
CA ASP A 431 18.54 -7.48 -14.47
C ASP A 431 17.95 -6.09 -14.75
N ARG A 432 16.79 -5.80 -14.15
CA ARG A 432 16.08 -4.53 -14.30
C ARG A 432 15.39 -4.11 -13.00
N VAL A 433 15.53 -2.84 -12.65
CA VAL A 433 14.88 -2.21 -11.49
C VAL A 433 13.93 -1.13 -12.01
N LEU A 434 12.63 -1.27 -11.73
CA LEU A 434 11.60 -0.30 -12.10
C LEU A 434 11.15 0.47 -10.87
N ILE A 435 11.58 1.72 -10.71
CA ILE A 435 11.11 2.58 -9.61
C ILE A 435 9.88 3.35 -10.08
N CYS A 436 8.74 3.04 -9.48
CA CYS A 436 7.47 3.64 -9.80
C CYS A 436 7.10 4.73 -8.80
N THR A 437 6.78 5.93 -9.27
CA THR A 437 6.51 7.09 -8.41
C THR A 437 5.26 7.88 -8.85
N GLU A 438 4.59 8.49 -7.86
CA GLU A 438 3.47 9.42 -8.08
C GLU A 438 3.90 10.89 -8.18
N THR A 439 5.19 11.17 -7.96
CA THR A 439 5.78 12.50 -8.18
C THR A 439 6.58 12.51 -9.50
N PRO A 440 6.91 13.67 -10.07
CA PRO A 440 7.71 13.74 -11.29
C PRO A 440 9.08 13.07 -11.10
N ALA A 441 9.68 12.56 -12.18
CA ALA A 441 10.96 11.86 -12.11
C ALA A 441 12.08 12.64 -11.41
N GLN A 442 12.09 13.97 -11.52
CA GLN A 442 13.10 14.85 -10.89
C GLN A 442 12.98 14.90 -9.36
N ALA A 443 11.84 14.46 -8.81
CA ALA A 443 11.62 14.40 -7.38
C ALA A 443 12.26 13.15 -6.75
N LEU A 444 12.57 12.12 -7.54
CA LEU A 444 13.28 10.94 -7.05
C LEU A 444 14.75 11.28 -6.77
N PRO A 445 15.32 10.77 -5.66
CA PRO A 445 16.75 10.95 -5.38
C PRO A 445 17.62 10.30 -6.46
N ALA A 446 18.45 11.10 -7.13
CA ALA A 446 19.36 10.61 -8.18
C ALA A 446 20.27 9.48 -7.68
N GLU A 447 20.77 9.59 -6.44
CA GLU A 447 21.60 8.56 -5.82
C GLU A 447 20.93 7.17 -5.75
N LEU A 448 19.60 7.13 -5.53
CA LEU A 448 18.85 5.87 -5.52
C LEU A 448 18.72 5.28 -6.93
N VAL A 449 18.48 6.14 -7.92
CA VAL A 449 18.35 5.74 -9.32
C VAL A 449 19.68 5.21 -9.83
N ASP A 450 20.77 5.93 -9.57
CA ASP A 450 22.12 5.59 -9.99
C ASP A 450 22.62 4.31 -9.33
N VAL A 451 22.46 4.17 -8.01
CA VAL A 451 22.96 2.99 -7.28
C VAL A 451 22.26 1.70 -7.69
N LEU A 452 21.00 1.78 -8.13
CA LEU A 452 20.22 0.65 -8.60
C LEU A 452 20.23 0.49 -10.13
N ASN A 453 20.82 1.43 -10.87
CA ASN A 453 20.67 1.53 -12.32
C ASN A 453 19.19 1.41 -12.75
N ALA A 454 18.32 2.16 -12.07
CA ALA A 454 16.88 2.00 -12.17
C ALA A 454 16.26 2.80 -13.32
N GLU A 455 15.20 2.23 -13.91
CA GLU A 455 14.30 2.94 -14.80
C GLU A 455 13.15 3.55 -13.99
N ILE A 456 12.85 4.83 -14.25
CA ILE A 456 11.81 5.56 -13.54
C ILE A 456 10.49 5.43 -14.31
N ILE A 457 9.45 5.01 -13.61
CA ILE A 457 8.10 4.87 -14.13
C ILE A 457 7.17 5.84 -13.39
N PHE A 458 6.51 6.73 -14.13
CA PHE A 458 5.58 7.72 -13.57
C PHE A 458 4.55 8.11 -14.64
N ASP A 459 3.43 8.70 -14.24
CA ASP A 459 2.54 9.39 -15.16
C ASP A 459 2.90 10.87 -15.21
N GLU A 460 2.89 11.47 -16.40
CA GLU A 460 3.00 12.91 -16.54
C GLU A 460 1.86 13.60 -15.77
N GLN A 461 2.19 14.63 -14.97
CA GLN A 461 1.25 15.35 -14.11
C GLN A 461 0.44 16.42 -14.85
#